data_AF-A0A2S2KRW1-F1
#
_entry.id   AF-A0A2S2KRW1-F1
#
_cell.length_a   1.000
_cell.length_b   1.000
_cell.length_c   1.000
_cell.angle_alpha   90.00
_cell.angle_beta   90.00
_cell.angle_gamma   90.00
#
_symmetry.space_group_name_H-M   'P 1'
#
loop_
_entity.id
_entity.type
_entity.pdbx_description
1 polymer ?
#
loop_
_entity_poly.entity_id
_entity_poly.type
_entity_poly.pdbx_seq_one_letter_code
_entity_poly.pdbx_strand_id
1 'polypeptide(L)'
;MVGENFAGNIIINLANLPDFLRNPILKKRMMEFFSLPELDQKEVINNALEAGPTIPFPNFSKLFRTWLKILTTLSEEQRKGLFTAYIVEVAQSPQKLISFNLDGILEVFLTLEENEKEILADTIKKIINDLDENAKRRVMIVIPDNAKKHLKF
;
A
#
# COMPACT_ATOMS: atom_id res chain seq x y z
N MET A 1 3.29 24.83 -11.68
CA MET A 1 2.41 24.87 -10.49
C MET A 1 2.47 23.49 -9.88
N VAL A 2 2.96 23.36 -8.64
CA VAL A 2 2.86 22.11 -7.90
C VAL A 2 1.38 21.92 -7.63
N GLY A 3 0.74 20.93 -8.25
CA GLY A 3 -0.67 20.62 -7.95
C GLY A 3 -0.82 20.34 -6.47
N GLU A 4 -1.90 20.82 -5.85
CA GLU A 4 -2.16 20.50 -4.44
C GLU A 4 -2.23 18.97 -4.27
N ASN A 5 -1.40 18.42 -3.37
CA ASN A 5 -1.38 17.00 -3.07
C ASN A 5 -2.61 16.63 -2.21
N PHE A 6 -3.79 16.59 -2.83
CA PHE A 6 -5.07 16.37 -2.15
C PHE A 6 -5.13 15.01 -1.46
N ALA A 7 -4.71 13.95 -2.15
CA ALA A 7 -4.73 12.59 -1.58
C ALA A 7 -3.73 12.44 -0.42
N GLY A 8 -2.55 13.06 -0.51
CA GLY A 8 -1.57 13.10 0.56
C GLY A 8 -2.08 13.82 1.80
N ASN A 9 -2.73 14.98 1.64
CA ASN A 9 -3.39 15.68 2.73
C ASN A 9 -4.47 14.83 3.41
N ILE A 10 -5.25 14.07 2.62
CA ILE A 10 -6.24 13.12 3.16
C ILE A 10 -5.56 12.02 3.98
N ILE A 11 -4.47 11.42 3.48
CA ILE A 11 -3.74 10.34 4.16
C ILE A 11 -3.13 10.83 5.48
N ILE A 12 -2.53 12.03 5.49
CA ILE A 12 -2.00 12.65 6.71
C ILE A 12 -3.11 12.86 7.74
N ASN A 13 -4.27 13.38 7.31
CA ASN A 13 -5.42 13.55 8.20
C ASN A 13 -5.92 12.21 8.73
N LEU A 14 -6.07 11.20 7.88
CA LEU A 14 -6.49 9.85 8.27
C LEU A 14 -5.55 9.21 9.29
N ALA A 15 -4.24 9.43 9.19
CA ALA A 15 -3.26 8.89 10.13
C ALA A 15 -3.45 9.41 11.57
N ASN A 16 -4.00 10.61 11.72
CA ASN A 16 -4.23 11.26 13.02
C ASN A 16 -5.64 10.99 13.59
N LEU A 17 -6.51 10.30 12.85
CA LEU A 17 -7.87 9.98 13.33
C LEU A 17 -7.88 8.76 14.26
N PRO A 18 -8.80 8.73 15.24
CA PRO A 18 -9.15 7.52 15.98
C PRO A 18 -9.63 6.39 15.05
N ASP A 19 -9.38 5.15 15.44
CA ASP A 19 -9.66 3.96 14.63
C ASP A 19 -11.12 3.85 14.16
N PHE A 20 -12.08 4.20 15.02
CA PHE A 20 -13.51 4.13 14.71
C PHE A 20 -13.94 5.11 13.60
N LEU A 21 -13.21 6.23 13.42
CA LEU A 21 -13.41 7.15 12.30
C LEU A 21 -12.56 6.76 11.11
N ARG A 22 -11.30 6.36 11.33
CA ARG A 22 -10.35 6.03 10.27
C ARG A 22 -10.86 4.88 9.41
N ASN A 23 -11.37 3.81 10.02
CA ASN A 23 -11.81 2.61 9.31
C ASN A 23 -12.87 2.88 8.22
N PRO A 24 -14.05 3.45 8.53
CA PRO A 24 -15.08 3.69 7.52
C PRO A 24 -14.66 4.73 6.47
N ILE A 25 -13.91 5.76 6.86
CA ILE A 25 -13.46 6.81 5.92
C ILE A 25 -12.43 6.24 4.96
N LEU A 26 -11.42 5.52 5.46
CA LEU A 26 -10.40 4.91 4.60
C LEU A 26 -11.01 3.88 3.67
N LYS A 27 -11.93 3.03 4.16
CA LYS A 27 -12.64 2.06 3.31
C LYS A 27 -13.40 2.77 2.19
N LYS A 28 -14.13 3.85 2.50
CA LYS A 28 -14.82 4.65 1.48
C LYS A 28 -13.85 5.18 0.41
N ARG A 29 -12.72 5.76 0.82
CA ARG A 29 -11.69 6.26 -0.13
C ARG A 29 -11.09 5.15 -0.99
N MET A 30 -10.81 3.99 -0.41
CA MET A 30 -10.32 2.82 -1.15
C MET A 30 -11.33 2.32 -2.19
N MET A 31 -12.63 2.44 -1.90
CA MET A 31 -13.68 2.07 -2.87
C MET A 31 -13.86 3.11 -3.96
N GLU A 32 -13.81 4.41 -3.60
CA GLU A 32 -13.87 5.52 -4.55
C GLU A 32 -12.74 5.47 -5.59
N PHE A 33 -11.57 4.94 -5.21
CA PHE A 33 -10.42 4.75 -6.11
C PHE A 33 -10.79 4.05 -7.42
N PHE A 34 -11.63 3.01 -7.38
CA PHE A 34 -12.01 2.25 -8.57
C PHE A 34 -12.97 2.99 -9.51
N SER A 35 -13.57 4.09 -9.05
CA SER A 35 -14.44 4.94 -9.86
C SER A 35 -13.68 6.10 -10.53
N LEU A 36 -12.38 6.25 -10.23
CA LEU A 36 -11.54 7.30 -10.81
C LEU A 36 -11.02 6.90 -12.19
N PRO A 37 -10.83 7.86 -13.12
CA PRO A 37 -10.01 7.69 -14.31
C PRO A 37 -8.60 7.19 -13.98
N GLU A 38 -7.94 6.50 -14.90
CA GLU A 38 -6.61 5.91 -14.69
C GLU A 38 -5.55 6.97 -14.31
N LEU A 39 -5.60 8.16 -14.92
CA LEU A 39 -4.71 9.27 -14.57
C LEU A 39 -4.87 9.71 -13.12
N ASP A 40 -6.12 9.82 -12.65
CA ASP A 40 -6.45 10.24 -11.30
C ASP A 40 -6.09 9.13 -10.29
N GLN A 41 -6.27 7.87 -10.65
CA GLN A 41 -5.78 6.74 -9.85
C GLN A 41 -4.26 6.81 -9.67
N LYS A 42 -3.52 7.04 -10.77
CA LYS A 42 -2.07 7.20 -10.71
C LYS A 42 -1.66 8.39 -9.84
N GLU A 43 -2.35 9.52 -9.93
CA GLU A 43 -2.11 10.68 -9.08
C GLU A 43 -2.33 10.34 -7.60
N VAL A 44 -3.43 9.65 -7.26
CA VAL A 44 -3.73 9.21 -5.89
C VAL A 44 -2.61 8.34 -5.32
N ILE A 45 -2.11 7.36 -6.08
CA ILE A 45 -1.02 6.48 -5.63
C ILE A 45 0.28 7.26 -5.43
N ASN A 46 0.61 8.18 -6.35
CA ASN A 46 1.81 9.00 -6.24
C ASN A 46 1.77 9.91 -5.01
N ASN A 47 0.66 10.60 -4.83
CA ASN A 47 0.38 11.44 -3.67
C ASN A 47 0.48 10.65 -2.35
N ALA A 48 -0.02 9.40 -2.33
CA ALA A 48 0.08 8.52 -1.17
C ALA A 48 1.51 8.09 -0.84
N LEU A 49 2.29 7.72 -1.86
CA LEU A 49 3.70 7.34 -1.71
C LEU A 49 4.56 8.53 -1.26
N GLU A 50 4.24 9.75 -1.69
CA GLU A 50 4.92 10.97 -1.24
C GLU A 50 4.57 11.35 0.20
N ALA A 51 3.30 11.23 0.59
CA ALA A 51 2.84 11.60 1.93
C ALA A 51 3.22 10.57 3.00
N GLY A 52 3.19 9.28 2.69
CA GLY A 52 3.49 8.18 3.62
C GLY A 52 4.71 8.39 4.52
N PRO A 53 5.91 8.67 3.98
CA PRO A 53 7.13 8.81 4.77
C PRO A 53 7.18 10.10 5.60
N THR A 54 6.32 11.09 5.30
CA THR A 54 6.23 12.35 6.07
C THR A 54 5.43 12.20 7.36
N ILE A 55 4.65 11.12 7.50
CA ILE A 55 3.82 10.86 8.66
C ILE A 55 4.68 10.26 9.77
N PRO A 56 4.59 10.74 11.04
CA PRO A 56 5.28 10.11 12.16
C PRO A 56 4.99 8.62 12.21
N PHE A 57 6.04 7.80 12.29
CA PHE A 57 5.91 6.35 12.15
C PHE A 57 4.83 5.71 13.05
N PRO A 58 4.64 6.10 14.33
CA PRO A 58 3.55 5.57 15.15
C PRO A 58 2.13 5.81 14.62
N ASN A 59 1.92 6.88 13.86
CA ASN A 59 0.62 7.19 13.24
C ASN A 59 0.51 6.49 11.88
N PHE A 60 1.60 6.47 11.11
CA PHE A 60 1.69 5.71 9.87
C PHE A 60 1.42 4.22 10.10
N SER A 61 2.02 3.61 11.12
CA SER A 61 1.86 2.19 11.42
C SER A 61 0.40 1.83 11.72
N LYS A 62 -0.32 2.68 12.45
CA LYS A 62 -1.76 2.52 12.71
C LYS A 62 -2.58 2.65 11.41
N LEU A 63 -2.29 3.68 10.61
CA LEU A 63 -2.96 3.88 9.31
C LEU A 63 -2.74 2.69 8.38
N PHE A 64 -1.49 2.26 8.22
CA PHE A 64 -1.10 1.16 7.38
C PHE A 64 -1.72 -0.16 7.84
N ARG A 65 -1.73 -0.42 9.15
CA ARG A 65 -2.45 -1.57 9.72
C ARG A 65 -3.93 -1.53 9.36
N THR A 66 -4.61 -0.39 9.54
CA THR A 66 -6.01 -0.26 9.13
C THR A 66 -6.20 -0.52 7.63
N TRP A 67 -5.30 0.00 6.78
CA TRP A 67 -5.34 -0.23 5.34
C TRP A 67 -5.24 -1.73 4.99
N LEU A 68 -4.28 -2.45 5.58
CA LEU A 68 -4.13 -3.90 5.41
C LEU A 68 -5.36 -4.67 5.88
N LYS A 69 -5.92 -4.32 7.06
CA LYS A 69 -7.15 -4.96 7.57
C LYS A 69 -8.37 -4.68 6.71
N ILE A 70 -8.46 -3.53 6.04
CA ILE A 70 -9.56 -3.27 5.10
C ILE A 70 -9.41 -4.16 3.87
N LEU A 71 -8.20 -4.27 3.32
CA LEU A 71 -7.92 -5.07 2.13
C LEU A 71 -8.31 -6.56 2.29
N THR A 72 -8.13 -7.14 3.48
CA THR A 72 -8.54 -8.53 3.75
C THR A 72 -10.06 -8.71 3.69
N THR A 73 -10.84 -7.63 3.83
CA THR A 73 -12.31 -7.64 3.72
C THR A 73 -12.85 -7.32 2.32
N LEU A 74 -11.98 -6.91 1.38
CA LEU A 74 -12.36 -6.60 0.00
C LEU A 74 -12.39 -7.87 -0.87
N SER A 75 -13.06 -7.79 -2.02
CA SER A 75 -12.98 -8.87 -3.01
C SER A 75 -11.54 -9.06 -3.50
N GLU A 76 -11.21 -10.24 -4.02
CA GLU A 76 -9.88 -10.51 -4.57
C GLU A 76 -9.52 -9.52 -5.69
N GLU A 77 -10.48 -9.20 -6.57
CA GLU A 77 -10.29 -8.24 -7.66
C GLU A 77 -9.93 -6.84 -7.14
N GLN A 78 -10.68 -6.34 -6.16
CA GLN A 78 -10.42 -5.03 -5.56
C GLN A 78 -9.06 -5.02 -4.84
N ARG A 79 -8.79 -6.04 -4.04
CA ARG A 79 -7.51 -6.16 -3.34
C ARG A 79 -6.34 -6.22 -4.33
N LYS A 80 -6.47 -7.00 -5.41
CA LYS A 80 -5.47 -7.09 -6.49
C LYS A 80 -5.28 -5.74 -7.18
N GLY A 81 -6.37 -5.03 -7.51
CA GLY A 81 -6.30 -3.72 -8.16
C GLY A 81 -5.54 -2.68 -7.33
N LEU A 82 -5.85 -2.55 -6.05
CA LEU A 82 -5.14 -1.59 -5.17
C LEU A 82 -3.66 -1.94 -5.01
N PHE A 83 -3.32 -3.21 -4.73
CA PHE A 83 -1.90 -3.59 -4.64
C PHE A 83 -1.17 -3.42 -5.97
N THR A 84 -1.80 -3.74 -7.10
CA THR A 84 -1.20 -3.61 -8.43
C THR A 84 -0.84 -2.15 -8.71
N ALA A 85 -1.72 -1.21 -8.38
CA ALA A 85 -1.47 0.21 -8.58
C ALA A 85 -0.20 0.69 -7.83
N TYR A 86 -0.02 0.27 -6.57
CA TYR A 86 1.21 0.54 -5.82
C TYR A 86 2.44 -0.19 -6.38
N ILE A 87 2.33 -1.50 -6.65
CA ILE A 87 3.46 -2.32 -7.11
C ILE A 87 3.97 -1.86 -8.48
N VAL A 88 3.08 -1.48 -9.41
CA VAL A 88 3.46 -0.94 -10.72
C VAL A 88 4.20 0.39 -10.57
N GLU A 89 3.70 1.30 -9.73
CA GLU A 89 4.36 2.59 -9.50
C GLU A 89 5.74 2.42 -8.84
N VAL A 90 5.86 1.51 -7.86
CA VAL A 90 7.14 1.14 -7.24
C VAL A 90 8.08 0.46 -8.24
N ALA A 91 7.57 -0.41 -9.11
CA ALA A 91 8.38 -1.05 -10.15
C ALA A 91 8.94 -0.02 -11.12
N GLN A 92 8.21 1.06 -11.41
CA GLN A 92 8.66 2.16 -12.28
C GLN A 92 9.60 3.13 -11.56
N SER A 93 9.35 3.38 -10.27
CA SER A 93 10.11 4.33 -9.44
C SER A 93 10.51 3.72 -8.09
N PRO A 94 11.45 2.77 -8.05
CA PRO A 94 11.78 2.03 -6.83
C PRO A 94 12.33 2.93 -5.70
N GLN A 95 12.92 4.07 -6.07
CA GLN A 95 13.41 5.09 -5.14
C GLN A 95 12.34 5.67 -4.22
N LYS A 96 11.06 5.57 -4.57
CA LYS A 96 9.94 6.03 -3.72
C LYS A 96 9.85 5.27 -2.40
N LEU A 97 10.43 4.07 -2.33
CA LEU A 97 10.46 3.29 -1.09
C LEU A 97 11.68 3.57 -0.20
N ILE A 98 12.68 4.32 -0.68
CA ILE A 98 13.90 4.62 0.11
C ILE A 98 13.57 5.43 1.36
N SER A 99 12.61 6.33 1.29
CA SER A 99 12.17 7.16 2.42
C SER A 99 11.28 6.43 3.42
N PHE A 100 10.85 5.19 3.12
CA PHE A 100 10.02 4.41 4.01
C PHE A 100 10.85 3.55 4.96
N ASN A 101 10.38 3.44 6.20
CA ASN A 101 10.86 2.42 7.13
C ASN A 101 10.30 1.04 6.74
N LEU A 102 10.99 0.34 5.84
CA LEU A 102 10.55 -0.97 5.31
C LEU A 102 10.52 -2.06 6.39
N ASP A 103 11.45 -2.04 7.34
CA ASP A 103 11.45 -2.99 8.46
C ASP A 103 10.21 -2.76 9.34
N GLY A 104 9.91 -1.50 9.66
CA GLY A 104 8.71 -1.15 10.40
C GLY A 104 7.41 -1.50 9.65
N ILE A 105 7.37 -1.35 8.32
CA ILE A 105 6.25 -1.81 7.49
C ILE A 105 6.06 -3.32 7.60
N LEU A 106 7.16 -4.08 7.54
CA LEU A 106 7.12 -5.53 7.68
C LEU A 106 6.66 -5.92 9.09
N GLU A 107 7.14 -5.27 10.13
CA GLU A 107 6.67 -5.49 11.51
C GLU A 107 5.17 -5.30 11.64
N VAL A 108 4.60 -4.22 11.06
CA VAL A 108 3.15 -4.00 11.06
C VAL A 108 2.41 -5.15 10.39
N PHE A 109 2.88 -5.62 9.23
CA PHE A 109 2.32 -6.79 8.56
C PHE A 109 2.37 -8.05 9.44
N LEU A 110 3.47 -8.27 10.16
CA LEU A 110 3.63 -9.41 11.07
C LEU A 110 2.70 -9.38 12.28
N THR A 111 2.14 -8.21 12.64
CA THR A 111 1.13 -8.08 13.71
C THR A 111 -0.30 -8.49 13.30
N LEU A 112 -0.52 -8.83 12.04
CA LEU A 112 -1.82 -9.29 11.53
C LEU A 112 -2.07 -10.77 11.89
N GLU A 113 -3.34 -11.17 11.86
CA GLU A 113 -3.73 -12.56 12.06
C GLU A 113 -3.20 -13.45 10.92
N GLU A 114 -3.05 -14.76 11.16
CA GLU A 114 -2.41 -15.65 10.18
C GLU A 114 -3.18 -15.69 8.85
N ASN A 115 -4.51 -15.80 8.91
CA ASN A 115 -5.39 -15.73 7.74
C ASN A 115 -5.29 -14.38 7.00
N GLU A 116 -5.17 -13.26 7.73
CA GLU A 116 -5.00 -11.92 7.14
C GLU A 116 -3.67 -11.85 6.38
N LYS A 117 -2.58 -12.36 6.97
CA LYS A 117 -1.27 -12.41 6.33
C LYS A 117 -1.28 -13.28 5.08
N GLU A 118 -1.89 -14.46 5.13
CA GLU A 118 -2.01 -15.38 3.99
C GLU A 118 -2.75 -14.73 2.81
N ILE A 119 -3.92 -14.13 3.07
CA ILE A 119 -4.73 -13.44 2.04
C ILE A 119 -3.91 -12.36 1.32
N LEU A 120 -3.18 -11.55 2.09
CA LEU A 120 -2.39 -10.44 1.55
C LEU A 120 -1.14 -10.97 0.81
N ALA A 121 -0.42 -11.92 1.39
CA ALA A 121 0.79 -12.51 0.81
C ALA A 121 0.50 -13.21 -0.52
N ASP A 122 -0.57 -14.01 -0.58
CA ASP A 122 -0.98 -14.70 -1.81
C ASP A 122 -1.36 -13.70 -2.91
N THR A 123 -2.02 -12.60 -2.54
CA THR A 123 -2.37 -11.54 -3.50
C THR A 123 -1.13 -10.85 -4.07
N ILE A 124 -0.21 -10.43 -3.19
CA ILE A 124 1.06 -9.80 -3.61
C ILE A 124 1.89 -10.76 -4.45
N LYS A 125 1.98 -12.04 -4.06
CA LYS A 125 2.69 -13.08 -4.80
C LYS A 125 2.15 -13.26 -6.21
N LYS A 126 0.82 -13.34 -6.36
CA LYS A 126 0.16 -13.43 -7.68
C LYS A 126 0.54 -12.23 -8.55
N ILE A 127 0.44 -11.00 -8.01
CA ILE A 127 0.79 -9.78 -8.75
C ILE A 127 2.25 -9.81 -9.21
N ILE A 128 3.19 -10.10 -8.31
CA ILE A 128 4.63 -10.14 -8.64
C ILE A 128 4.95 -11.21 -9.69
N ASN A 129 4.23 -12.34 -9.67
CA ASN A 129 4.41 -13.39 -10.68
C ASN A 129 3.81 -13.03 -12.04
N ASP A 130 2.79 -12.18 -12.07
CA ASP A 130 2.15 -11.69 -13.29
C ASP A 130 2.92 -10.50 -13.94
N LEU A 131 3.91 -9.93 -13.26
CA LEU A 131 4.75 -8.85 -13.80
C LEU A 131 5.68 -9.36 -14.91
N ASP A 132 6.03 -8.48 -15.85
CA ASP A 132 7.12 -8.76 -16.79
C ASP A 132 8.46 -8.93 -16.07
N GLU A 133 9.40 -9.65 -16.70
CA GLU A 133 10.69 -9.99 -16.10
C GLU A 133 11.48 -8.77 -15.60
N ASN A 134 11.41 -7.64 -16.29
CA ASN A 134 12.14 -6.45 -15.89
C ASN A 134 11.48 -5.76 -14.69
N ALA A 135 10.15 -5.62 -14.69
CA ALA A 135 9.41 -5.08 -13.55
C ALA A 135 9.55 -5.97 -12.30
N LYS A 136 9.43 -7.29 -12.47
CA LYS A 136 9.61 -8.28 -11.41
C LYS A 136 10.99 -8.16 -10.76
N ARG A 137 12.06 -8.09 -11.56
CA ARG A 137 13.43 -7.88 -11.04
C ARG A 137 13.56 -6.61 -10.22
N ARG A 138 13.01 -5.49 -10.69
CA ARG A 138 13.06 -4.20 -9.97
C ARG A 138 12.35 -4.28 -8.62
N VAL A 139 11.15 -4.87 -8.57
CA VAL A 139 10.40 -5.07 -7.32
C VAL A 139 11.16 -5.97 -6.34
N MET A 140 11.72 -7.09 -6.83
CA MET A 140 12.46 -8.05 -5.99
C MET A 140 13.75 -7.49 -5.37
N ILE A 141 14.33 -6.44 -5.95
CA ILE A 141 15.49 -5.74 -5.38
C ILE A 141 15.08 -4.89 -4.17
N VAL A 142 13.88 -4.33 -4.16
CA VAL A 142 13.45 -3.41 -3.10
C VAL A 142 12.77 -4.12 -1.93
N ILE A 143 12.13 -5.26 -2.17
CA ILE A 143 11.52 -6.05 -1.09
C ILE A 143 12.62 -6.60 -0.17
N PRO A 144 12.56 -6.35 1.15
CA PRO A 144 13.51 -6.93 2.11
C PRO A 144 13.49 -8.46 2.07
N ASP A 145 14.65 -9.11 2.26
CA ASP A 145 14.74 -10.58 2.18
C ASP A 145 13.84 -11.29 3.20
N ASN A 146 13.63 -10.70 4.37
CA ASN A 146 12.70 -11.26 5.35
C ASN A 146 11.25 -11.24 4.85
N ALA A 147 10.84 -10.19 4.14
CA ALA A 147 9.50 -10.10 3.54
C ALA A 147 9.32 -11.15 2.41
N LYS A 148 10.37 -11.44 1.63
CA LYS A 148 10.33 -12.48 0.58
C LYS A 148 9.95 -13.86 1.13
N LYS A 149 10.42 -14.21 2.33
CA LYS A 149 10.07 -15.47 3.01
C LYS A 149 8.56 -15.59 3.24
N HIS A 150 7.92 -14.50 3.67
CA HIS A 150 6.47 -14.47 3.90
C HIS A 150 5.66 -14.51 2.59
N LEU A 151 6.23 -13.99 1.51
CA LEU A 151 5.69 -14.12 0.15
C LEU A 151 6.01 -15.48 -0.49
N LYS A 152 6.79 -16.34 0.18
CA LYS A 152 7.23 -17.65 -0.31
C LYS A 152 7.96 -17.55 -1.67
N PHE A 153 8.86 -16.57 -1.76
CA PHE A 153 9.84 -16.39 -2.84
C PHE A 153 11.24 -16.84 -2.42
#